data_AF-A0A3P6GI50-F1
#
_entry.id   AF-A0A3P6GI50-F1
#
_cell.length_a   1.000
_cell.length_b   1.000
_cell.length_c   1.000
_cell.angle_alpha   90.00
_cell.angle_beta   90.00
_cell.angle_gamma   90.00
#
_symmetry.space_group_name_H-M   'P 1'
#
loop_
_entity.id
_entity.type
_entity.pdbx_description
1 polymer ?
#
loop_
_entity_poly.entity_id
_entity_poly.type
_entity_poly.pdbx_seq_one_letter_code
_entity_poly.pdbx_strand_id
1 'polypeptide(L)'
;MKLVNGQSLIGTPVLDEVEIARARHLLVHVQSHDGPVMKLYLWDQAARDFCKKFKSYENTPTVLLVTTVNTKSLGGTLALTSMSSSRVFMDYDVQPTIDYFGWLGSNPQSAERVDAEVVTKRETLTIGEILSYIKQGSTKGQLGFFECTATMVHGSTWYYISCSGCNTKATKGPTSLMCSKCGKVNISGVAQYLLYTQYSVTL
;
A
#
# COMPACT_ATOMS: atom_id res chain seq x y z
N MET A 1 12.87 -9.91 6.51
CA MET A 1 11.62 -9.33 7.05
C MET A 1 11.96 -8.60 8.33
N LYS A 2 11.33 -7.47 8.63
CA LYS A 2 11.74 -6.59 9.76
C LYS A 2 10.63 -6.29 10.75
N LEU A 3 9.45 -5.92 10.26
CA LEU A 3 8.27 -5.67 11.06
C LEU A 3 7.07 -6.35 10.44
N VAL A 4 6.12 -6.79 11.27
CA VAL A 4 4.79 -7.20 10.83
C VAL A 4 3.76 -6.43 11.64
N ASN A 5 2.85 -5.75 10.95
CA ASN A 5 1.87 -4.83 11.52
C ASN A 5 2.48 -3.81 12.50
N GLY A 6 3.68 -3.30 12.20
CA GLY A 6 4.40 -2.35 13.05
C GLY A 6 5.13 -2.98 14.25
N GLN A 7 4.96 -4.27 14.52
CA GLN A 7 5.66 -4.97 15.59
C GLN A 7 7.03 -5.47 15.14
N SER A 8 8.03 -5.26 16.00
CA SER A 8 9.39 -5.77 15.79
C SER A 8 9.46 -7.28 16.01
N LEU A 9 10.31 -7.95 15.23
CA LEU A 9 10.49 -9.40 15.25
C LEU A 9 11.47 -9.89 16.35
N ILE A 10 11.64 -9.10 17.41
CA ILE A 10 12.50 -9.45 18.58
C ILE A 10 11.93 -10.63 19.39
N GLY A 11 10.72 -11.11 19.03
CA GLY A 11 10.11 -12.38 19.47
C GLY A 11 9.14 -12.92 18.41
N THR A 12 8.25 -13.85 18.76
CA THR A 12 7.15 -14.29 17.88
C THR A 12 6.07 -13.21 17.88
N PRO A 13 5.92 -12.40 16.81
CA PRO A 13 4.92 -11.34 16.79
C PRO A 13 3.52 -11.96 16.85
N VAL A 14 2.66 -11.40 17.69
CA VAL A 14 1.29 -11.89 17.86
C VAL A 14 0.43 -11.31 16.74
N LEU A 15 0.14 -12.13 15.73
CA LEU A 15 -0.82 -11.79 14.68
C LEU A 15 -2.26 -12.06 15.17
N ASP A 16 -2.95 -11.00 15.58
CA ASP A 16 -4.37 -11.09 15.94
C ASP A 16 -5.22 -11.33 14.68
N GLU A 17 -5.78 -12.53 14.59
CA GLU A 17 -6.66 -12.92 13.48
C GLU A 17 -7.94 -12.09 13.41
N VAL A 18 -8.45 -11.61 14.55
CA VAL A 18 -9.66 -10.79 14.61
C VAL A 18 -9.36 -9.41 14.03
N GLU A 19 -8.23 -8.81 14.38
CA GLU A 19 -7.81 -7.53 13.81
C GLU A 19 -7.51 -7.65 12.32
N ILE A 20 -6.88 -8.72 11.88
CA ILE A 20 -6.53 -8.93 10.47
C ILE A 20 -7.79 -9.25 9.65
N ALA A 21 -8.73 -10.02 10.20
CA ALA A 21 -10.03 -10.24 9.58
C ALA A 21 -10.82 -8.93 9.44
N ARG A 22 -10.73 -8.04 10.43
CA ARG A 22 -11.37 -6.72 10.42
C ARG A 22 -10.69 -5.75 9.45
N ALA A 23 -9.37 -5.61 9.53
CA ALA A 23 -8.57 -4.70 8.71
C ALA A 23 -8.46 -5.16 7.25
N ARG A 24 -8.64 -6.46 7.01
CA ARG A 24 -8.52 -7.15 5.71
C ARG A 24 -7.15 -6.95 5.04
N HIS A 25 -6.16 -6.45 5.76
CA HIS A 25 -4.81 -6.29 5.27
C HIS A 25 -3.79 -6.48 6.38
N LEU A 26 -2.55 -6.72 5.96
CA LEU A 26 -1.40 -6.88 6.81
C LEU A 26 -0.21 -6.14 6.19
N LEU A 27 0.46 -5.31 6.98
CA LEU A 27 1.64 -4.55 6.56
C LEU A 27 2.90 -5.26 7.03
N VAL A 28 3.76 -5.64 6.09
CA VAL A 28 5.10 -6.19 6.36
C VAL A 28 6.15 -5.18 5.93
N HIS A 29 7.15 -4.96 6.76
CA HIS A 29 8.34 -4.22 6.36
C HIS A 29 9.41 -5.21 5.92
N VAL A 30 9.83 -5.07 4.66
CA VAL A 30 10.81 -5.96 4.02
C VAL A 30 11.98 -5.15 3.50
N GLN A 31 13.15 -5.76 3.48
CA GLN A 31 14.38 -5.16 2.98
C GLN A 31 15.03 -6.18 2.04
N SER A 32 15.46 -5.74 0.86
CA SER A 32 16.34 -6.52 -0.02
C SER A 32 17.80 -6.30 0.37
N HIS A 33 18.73 -7.16 -0.09
CA HIS A 33 20.16 -7.21 0.28
C HIS A 33 20.74 -5.95 0.95
N ASP A 34 20.77 -4.82 0.23
CA ASP A 34 21.20 -3.50 0.73
C ASP A 34 20.24 -2.37 0.32
N GLY A 35 19.00 -2.74 0.00
CA GLY A 35 17.97 -1.80 -0.44
C GLY A 35 17.36 -1.00 0.72
N PRO A 36 16.61 0.07 0.42
CA PRO A 36 15.78 0.73 1.42
C PRO A 36 14.73 -0.24 1.95
N VAL A 37 14.24 0.03 3.17
CA VAL A 37 13.07 -0.68 3.70
C VAL A 37 11.85 -0.33 2.84
N MET A 38 11.14 -1.37 2.44
CA MET A 38 9.92 -1.30 1.65
C MET A 38 8.73 -1.71 2.50
N LYS A 39 7.59 -1.05 2.26
CA LYS A 39 6.30 -1.45 2.82
C LYS A 39 5.64 -2.46 1.90
N LEU A 40 5.27 -3.63 2.39
CA LEU A 40 4.51 -4.64 1.67
C LEU A 40 3.12 -4.77 2.29
N TYR A 41 2.09 -4.36 1.54
CA TYR A 41 0.70 -4.52 1.92
C TYR A 41 0.14 -5.82 1.34
N LEU A 42 -0.21 -6.76 2.20
CA LEU A 42 -0.94 -7.98 1.83
C LEU A 42 -2.43 -7.75 2.10
N TRP A 43 -3.29 -8.07 1.15
CA TRP A 43 -4.74 -7.86 1.24
C TRP A 43 -5.50 -9.18 1.19
N ASP A 44 -6.65 -9.19 1.86
CA ASP A 44 -7.66 -10.25 1.79
C ASP A 44 -7.08 -11.67 1.96
N GLN A 45 -7.16 -12.47 0.91
CA GLN A 45 -6.72 -13.87 0.94
C GLN A 45 -5.21 -13.98 1.14
N ALA A 46 -4.42 -13.10 0.51
CA ALA A 46 -2.96 -13.10 0.68
C ALA A 46 -2.57 -12.78 2.14
N ALA A 47 -3.32 -11.89 2.81
CA ALA A 47 -3.12 -11.61 4.23
C ALA A 47 -3.47 -12.82 5.11
N ARG A 48 -4.61 -13.48 4.84
CA ARG A 48 -5.03 -14.69 5.57
C ARG A 48 -4.05 -15.85 5.40
N ASP A 49 -3.65 -16.13 4.16
CA ASP A 49 -2.71 -17.19 3.83
C ASP A 49 -1.34 -16.91 4.47
N PHE A 50 -0.88 -15.66 4.43
CA PHE A 50 0.32 -15.23 5.15
C PHE A 50 0.20 -15.52 6.64
N CYS A 51 -0.90 -15.11 7.30
CA CYS A 51 -1.04 -15.28 8.74
C CYS A 51 -1.06 -16.74 9.15
N LYS A 52 -1.86 -17.55 8.45
CA LYS A 52 -1.96 -18.99 8.70
C LYS A 52 -0.60 -19.65 8.57
N LYS A 53 0.15 -19.30 7.52
CA LYS A 53 1.48 -19.83 7.27
C LYS A 53 2.49 -19.32 8.30
N PHE A 54 2.51 -18.03 8.58
CA PHE A 54 3.40 -17.43 9.56
C PHE A 54 3.27 -18.08 10.94
N LYS A 55 2.03 -18.38 11.37
CA LYS A 55 1.74 -19.07 12.63
C LYS A 55 2.12 -20.55 12.66
N SER A 56 2.28 -21.20 11.50
CA SER A 56 2.67 -22.61 11.46
C SER A 56 4.18 -22.82 11.63
N TYR A 57 4.99 -21.77 11.58
CA TYR A 57 6.42 -21.87 11.84
C TYR A 57 6.70 -21.83 13.34
N GLU A 58 7.62 -22.69 13.79
CA GLU A 58 8.10 -22.70 15.18
C GLU A 58 8.87 -21.41 15.53
N ASN A 59 9.60 -20.88 14.54
CA ASN A 59 10.39 -19.67 14.67
C ASN A 59 9.84 -18.57 13.75
N THR A 60 10.04 -17.31 14.13
CA THR A 60 9.70 -16.17 13.28
C THR A 60 10.43 -16.26 11.94
N PRO A 61 9.71 -16.36 10.81
CA PRO A 61 10.35 -16.40 9.50
C PRO A 61 11.20 -15.15 9.24
N THR A 62 12.35 -15.32 8.58
CA THR A 62 13.30 -14.22 8.33
C THR A 62 13.25 -13.73 6.88
N VAL A 63 13.06 -14.63 5.93
CA VAL A 63 13.04 -14.41 4.49
C VAL A 63 11.61 -14.42 3.99
N LEU A 64 11.32 -13.52 3.04
CA LEU A 64 10.04 -13.46 2.36
C LEU A 64 10.27 -13.28 0.86
N LEU A 65 9.70 -14.17 0.06
CA LEU A 65 9.56 -14.00 -1.38
C LEU A 65 8.08 -13.81 -1.71
N VAL A 66 7.78 -12.70 -2.38
CA VAL A 66 6.41 -12.42 -2.85
C VAL A 66 6.41 -12.22 -4.35
N THR A 67 5.58 -13.00 -5.03
CA THR A 67 5.43 -12.91 -6.49
C THR A 67 4.23 -12.06 -6.88
N THR A 68 4.28 -11.46 -8.06
CA THR A 68 3.20 -10.63 -8.64
C THR A 68 2.70 -9.55 -7.68
N VAL A 69 3.56 -8.56 -7.41
CA VAL A 69 3.22 -7.39 -6.58
C VAL A 69 3.04 -6.16 -7.47
N ASN A 70 2.15 -5.26 -7.05
CA ASN A 70 2.04 -3.95 -7.65
C ASN A 70 2.97 -2.96 -6.92
N THR A 71 3.76 -2.19 -7.65
CA THR A 71 4.70 -1.21 -7.10
C THR A 71 4.09 0.19 -7.10
N LYS A 72 4.24 0.90 -5.99
CA LYS A 72 3.84 2.31 -5.84
C LYS A 72 4.91 3.05 -5.05
N SER A 73 5.10 4.33 -5.34
CA SER A 73 5.86 5.23 -4.47
C SER A 73 4.88 6.00 -3.60
N LEU A 74 5.02 5.90 -2.28
CA LEU A 74 4.21 6.62 -1.30
C LEU A 74 5.12 7.46 -0.40
N GLY A 75 5.14 8.77 -0.63
CA GLY A 75 5.98 9.70 0.13
C GLY A 75 7.48 9.45 -0.03
N GLY A 76 7.92 9.08 -1.24
CA GLY A 76 9.31 8.73 -1.54
C GLY A 76 9.72 7.33 -1.09
N THR A 77 8.89 6.63 -0.31
CA THR A 77 9.12 5.24 0.10
C THR A 77 8.46 4.28 -0.89
N LEU A 78 9.19 3.25 -1.30
CA LEU A 78 8.66 2.20 -2.16
C LEU A 78 7.67 1.33 -1.35
N ALA A 79 6.46 1.23 -1.87
CA ALA A 79 5.38 0.40 -1.36
C ALA A 79 5.00 -0.67 -2.38
N LEU A 80 4.94 -1.91 -1.93
CA LEU A 80 4.51 -3.08 -2.67
C LEU A 80 3.11 -3.46 -2.18
N THR A 81 2.23 -3.87 -3.08
CA THR A 81 0.87 -4.30 -2.75
C THR A 81 0.57 -5.63 -3.40
N SER A 82 0.00 -6.57 -2.65
CA SER A 82 -0.43 -7.86 -3.18
C SER A 82 -1.59 -7.71 -4.16
N MET A 83 -1.64 -8.64 -5.11
CA MET A 83 -2.72 -8.86 -6.05
C MET A 83 -3.35 -10.22 -5.79
N SER A 84 -4.47 -10.54 -6.45
CA SER A 84 -5.11 -11.87 -6.35
C SER A 84 -4.21 -13.02 -6.79
N SER A 85 -3.27 -12.76 -7.71
CA SER A 85 -2.27 -13.72 -8.16
C SER A 85 -1.07 -13.83 -7.22
N SER A 86 -0.95 -12.96 -6.21
CA SER A 86 0.23 -12.97 -5.32
C SER A 86 0.37 -14.30 -4.61
N ARG A 87 1.62 -14.75 -4.52
CA ARG A 87 2.02 -15.89 -3.72
C ARG A 87 3.11 -15.45 -2.77
N VAL A 88 3.02 -15.92 -1.55
CA VAL A 88 3.97 -15.63 -0.48
C VAL A 88 4.70 -16.93 -0.13
N PHE A 89 6.02 -16.86 -0.17
CA PHE A 89 6.92 -17.90 0.27
C PHE A 89 7.82 -17.34 1.38
N MET A 90 8.08 -18.15 2.39
CA MET A 90 8.87 -17.89 3.58
C MET A 90 10.11 -18.78 3.57
N ASP A 91 10.80 -18.83 4.71
CA ASP A 91 12.00 -19.63 4.92
C ASP A 91 11.81 -21.07 4.40
N TYR A 92 12.77 -21.50 3.59
CA TYR A 92 12.90 -22.85 3.05
C TYR A 92 11.78 -23.37 2.15
N ASP A 93 10.77 -22.56 1.83
CA ASP A 93 9.66 -22.99 0.98
C ASP A 93 10.06 -23.34 -0.46
N VAL A 94 11.02 -22.58 -1.01
CA VAL A 94 11.43 -22.68 -2.42
C VAL A 94 12.93 -22.38 -2.54
N GLN A 95 13.58 -22.86 -3.60
CA GLN A 95 15.02 -22.68 -3.78
C GLN A 95 15.51 -21.24 -3.57
N PRO A 96 14.85 -20.20 -4.12
CA PRO A 96 15.27 -18.82 -3.86
C PRO A 96 15.24 -18.39 -2.39
N THR A 97 14.29 -18.90 -1.58
CA THR A 97 14.25 -18.56 -0.15
C THR A 97 15.29 -19.35 0.64
N ILE A 98 15.60 -20.59 0.23
CA ILE A 98 16.71 -21.39 0.78
C ILE A 98 18.05 -20.69 0.53
N ASP A 99 18.32 -20.32 -0.72
CA ASP A 99 19.59 -19.71 -1.13
C ASP A 99 19.81 -18.37 -0.41
N TYR A 100 18.76 -17.54 -0.35
CA TYR A 100 18.82 -16.25 0.32
C TYR A 100 18.99 -16.39 1.84
N PHE A 101 18.34 -17.38 2.46
CA PHE A 101 18.53 -17.68 3.88
C PHE A 101 19.98 -18.10 4.17
N GLY A 102 20.56 -18.97 3.33
CA GLY A 102 21.98 -19.36 3.44
C GLY A 102 22.92 -18.16 3.31
N TRP A 103 22.65 -17.25 2.36
CA TRP A 103 23.39 -16.00 2.21
C TRP A 103 23.29 -15.10 3.44
N LEU A 104 22.10 -14.93 4.04
CA LEU A 104 21.92 -14.15 5.27
C LEU A 104 22.75 -14.69 6.43
N GLY A 105 22.81 -16.02 6.59
CA GLY A 105 23.63 -16.65 7.62
C GLY A 105 25.13 -16.35 7.48
N SER A 106 25.59 -16.09 6.26
CA SER A 106 26.99 -15.70 5.96
C SER A 106 27.22 -14.18 6.00
N ASN A 107 26.17 -13.36 6.10
CA ASN A 107 26.22 -11.90 6.05
C ASN A 107 25.39 -11.25 7.19
N PRO A 108 25.72 -11.53 8.48
CA PRO A 108 24.89 -11.12 9.62
C PRO A 108 24.77 -9.59 9.74
N GLN A 109 25.78 -8.82 9.31
CA GLN A 109 25.73 -7.36 9.37
C GLN A 109 24.62 -6.75 8.48
N SER A 110 24.22 -7.42 7.39
CA SER A 110 23.12 -6.97 6.54
C SER A 110 21.76 -7.11 7.24
N ALA A 111 21.62 -8.09 8.13
CA ALA A 111 20.41 -8.30 8.91
C ALA A 111 20.22 -7.26 10.03
N GLU A 112 21.27 -6.58 10.49
CA GLU A 112 21.22 -5.60 11.59
C GLU A 112 21.11 -4.14 11.12
N ARG A 113 21.32 -3.87 9.83
CA ARG A 113 21.40 -2.51 9.24
C ARG A 113 20.16 -1.61 9.33
N VAL A 114 19.06 -2.08 9.89
CA VAL A 114 17.79 -1.34 9.91
C VAL A 114 17.16 -1.37 11.28
N ASP A 115 17.00 -0.18 11.82
CA ASP A 115 16.28 0.11 13.05
C ASP A 115 14.75 0.14 12.79
N ALA A 116 14.05 -0.69 13.56
CA ALA A 116 12.59 -0.76 13.61
C ALA A 116 11.94 0.58 14.02
N GLU A 117 12.58 1.38 14.86
CA GLU A 117 12.07 2.68 15.33
C GLU A 117 11.99 3.71 14.20
N VAL A 118 12.95 3.71 13.28
CA VAL A 118 12.95 4.61 12.11
C VAL A 118 11.78 4.27 11.17
N VAL A 119 11.38 3.00 11.12
CA VAL A 119 10.34 2.49 10.23
C VAL A 119 8.92 2.67 10.81
N THR A 120 8.79 2.63 12.13
CA THR A 120 7.51 2.79 12.86
C THR A 120 7.09 4.23 13.08
N LYS A 121 7.92 5.22 12.71
CA LYS A 121 7.64 6.65 12.90
C LYS A 121 6.63 7.23 11.89
N ARG A 122 5.44 6.63 11.79
CA ARG A 122 4.27 7.26 11.17
C ARG A 122 3.13 7.20 12.16
N GLU A 123 2.82 8.35 12.75
CA GLU A 123 1.59 8.53 13.50
C GLU A 123 0.42 8.24 12.55
N THR A 124 -0.36 7.20 12.89
CA THR A 124 -1.63 6.97 12.23
C THR A 124 -2.57 8.06 12.70
N LEU A 125 -2.92 8.99 11.81
CA LEU A 125 -3.83 10.08 12.14
C LEU A 125 -5.25 9.70 11.76
N THR A 126 -6.18 10.08 12.61
CA THR A 126 -7.60 10.08 12.28
C THR A 126 -7.87 11.09 11.16
N ILE A 127 -8.99 10.88 10.44
CA ILE A 127 -9.46 11.85 9.44
C ILE A 127 -9.62 13.25 10.07
N GLY A 128 -10.08 13.33 11.32
CA GLY A 128 -10.25 14.59 12.05
C GLY A 128 -8.92 15.32 12.32
N GLU A 129 -7.87 14.59 12.67
CA GLU A 129 -6.52 15.15 12.87
C GLU A 129 -5.90 15.60 11.55
N ILE A 130 -6.06 14.82 10.47
CA ILE A 130 -5.62 15.22 9.13
C ILE A 130 -6.35 16.50 8.69
N LEU A 131 -7.66 16.57 8.90
CA LEU A 131 -8.45 17.78 8.58
C LEU A 131 -8.01 18.98 9.42
N SER A 132 -7.66 18.76 10.68
CA SER A 132 -7.13 19.81 11.57
C SER A 132 -5.77 20.31 11.09
N TYR A 133 -4.88 19.39 10.69
CA TYR A 133 -3.59 19.72 10.08
C TYR A 133 -3.75 20.54 8.80
N ILE A 134 -4.66 20.15 7.90
CA ILE A 134 -4.92 20.88 6.64
C ILE A 134 -5.43 22.31 6.94
N LYS A 135 -6.33 22.45 7.91
CA LYS A 135 -6.85 23.76 8.32
C LYS A 135 -5.77 24.66 8.92
N GLN A 136 -4.85 24.10 9.70
CA GLN A 136 -3.74 24.85 10.33
C GLN A 136 -2.60 25.13 9.33
N GLY A 137 -2.36 24.24 8.37
CA GLY A 137 -1.28 24.29 7.38
C GLY A 137 -1.49 25.25 6.22
N SER A 138 -2.62 25.97 6.15
CA SER A 138 -2.92 26.92 5.06
C SER A 138 -1.95 28.12 4.99
N THR A 139 -1.04 28.28 5.95
CA THR A 139 0.00 29.33 5.98
C THR A 139 1.42 28.82 5.74
N LYS A 140 1.66 27.52 5.66
CA LYS A 140 3.00 26.96 5.39
C LYS A 140 2.88 25.87 4.33
N GLY A 141 3.41 26.12 3.13
CA GLY A 141 3.40 25.21 1.97
C GLY A 141 4.20 23.92 2.18
N GLN A 142 3.88 23.17 3.23
CA GLN A 142 4.60 21.98 3.66
C GLN A 142 3.77 20.75 3.31
N LEU A 143 4.34 19.90 2.44
CA LEU A 143 3.74 18.63 2.05
C LEU A 143 3.84 17.65 3.23
N GLY A 144 2.69 17.21 3.75
CA GLY A 144 2.59 16.17 4.79
C GLY A 144 2.13 14.84 4.19
N PHE A 145 2.74 13.73 4.64
CA PHE A 145 2.31 12.38 4.29
C PHE A 145 1.66 11.74 5.51
N PHE A 146 0.40 11.32 5.37
CA PHE A 146 -0.40 10.73 6.44
C PHE A 146 -0.90 9.35 6.04
N GLU A 147 -1.04 8.48 7.03
CA GLU A 147 -1.65 7.15 6.89
C GLU A 147 -2.92 7.14 7.74
N CYS A 148 -4.06 6.75 7.15
CA CYS A 148 -5.34 6.70 7.84
C CYS A 148 -6.14 5.48 7.38
N THR A 149 -6.95 4.94 8.30
CA THR A 149 -7.95 3.92 7.99
C THR A 149 -9.32 4.58 7.95
N ALA A 150 -10.07 4.35 6.88
CA ALA A 150 -11.37 4.95 6.66
C ALA A 150 -12.35 3.95 6.04
N THR A 151 -13.63 4.07 6.37
CA THR A 151 -14.71 3.33 5.71
C THR A 151 -15.18 4.12 4.50
N MET A 152 -15.25 3.47 3.34
CA MET A 152 -15.80 4.11 2.14
C MET A 152 -17.33 4.19 2.23
N VAL A 153 -17.89 5.36 1.94
CA VAL A 153 -19.34 5.58 1.80
C VAL A 153 -19.66 5.83 0.32
N HIS A 154 -20.62 5.11 -0.23
CA HIS A 154 -21.00 5.23 -1.64
C HIS A 154 -22.02 6.37 -1.82
N GLY A 155 -21.65 7.44 -2.54
CA GLY A 155 -22.56 8.58 -2.74
C GLY A 155 -22.41 9.37 -4.04
N SER A 156 -21.46 9.05 -4.93
CA SER A 156 -21.24 9.82 -6.17
C SER A 156 -20.71 8.98 -7.32
N THR A 157 -20.86 9.49 -8.55
CA THR A 157 -20.37 8.88 -9.79
C THR A 157 -18.84 8.80 -9.77
N TRP A 158 -18.29 7.60 -9.63
CA TRP A 158 -16.86 7.29 -9.47
C TRP A 158 -16.05 7.34 -10.78
N TYR A 159 -16.62 7.89 -11.85
CA TYR A 159 -15.97 8.00 -13.16
C TYR A 159 -16.42 9.23 -13.94
N TYR A 160 -15.57 9.65 -14.87
CA TYR A 160 -15.88 10.64 -15.91
C TYR A 160 -15.44 10.11 -17.27
N ILE A 161 -16.04 10.62 -18.34
CA ILE A 161 -15.60 10.30 -19.69
C ILE A 161 -14.48 11.27 -20.07
N SER A 162 -13.31 10.78 -20.43
CA SER A 162 -12.18 11.57 -20.90
C SER A 162 -12.00 11.48 -22.41
N CYS A 163 -11.41 12.51 -23.00
CA CYS A 163 -10.89 12.44 -24.37
C CYS A 163 -9.78 11.40 -24.46
N SER A 164 -9.90 10.44 -25.38
CA SER A 164 -8.89 9.39 -25.62
C SER A 164 -7.50 9.94 -25.96
N GLY A 165 -7.41 11.13 -26.55
CA GLY A 165 -6.13 11.73 -26.97
C GLY A 165 -5.42 12.57 -25.91
N CYS A 166 -6.09 13.02 -24.85
CA CYS A 166 -5.48 13.95 -23.87
C CYS A 166 -5.95 13.81 -22.42
N ASN A 167 -6.75 12.77 -22.13
CA ASN A 167 -7.31 12.46 -20.81
C ASN A 167 -8.11 13.60 -20.14
N THR A 168 -8.42 14.68 -20.86
CA THR A 168 -9.25 15.77 -20.34
C THR A 168 -10.71 15.35 -20.33
N LYS A 169 -11.47 15.75 -19.29
CA LYS A 169 -12.90 15.47 -19.17
C LYS A 169 -13.65 15.96 -20.41
N ALA A 170 -14.34 15.04 -21.07
CA ALA A 170 -15.17 15.32 -22.23
C ALA A 170 -16.45 16.03 -21.79
N THR A 171 -16.93 16.93 -22.63
CA THR A 171 -18.22 17.59 -22.48
C THR A 171 -19.23 16.98 -23.45
N LYS A 172 -20.49 16.92 -23.05
CA LYS A 172 -21.58 16.43 -23.90
C LYS A 172 -21.99 17.53 -24.89
N GLY A 173 -21.83 17.26 -26.18
CA GLY A 173 -22.44 18.04 -27.26
C GLY A 173 -23.84 17.54 -27.60
N PRO A 174 -24.50 18.11 -28.62
CA PRO A 174 -25.86 17.72 -29.02
C PRO A 174 -25.97 16.23 -29.38
N THR A 175 -25.00 15.70 -30.12
CA THR A 175 -24.97 14.31 -30.60
C THR A 175 -23.59 13.65 -30.45
N SER A 176 -22.61 14.34 -29.85
CA SER A 176 -21.22 13.92 -29.80
C SER A 176 -20.54 14.26 -28.47
N LEU A 177 -19.39 13.66 -28.23
CA LEU A 177 -18.49 14.09 -27.15
C LEU A 177 -17.49 15.12 -27.68
N MET A 178 -17.25 16.15 -26.88
CA MET A 178 -16.37 17.26 -27.24
C MET A 178 -15.22 17.38 -26.22
N CYS A 179 -14.07 17.84 -26.68
CA CYS A 179 -12.90 18.12 -25.84
C CYS A 179 -12.47 19.57 -26.02
N SER A 180 -12.57 20.37 -24.95
CA SER A 180 -12.13 21.76 -24.94
C SER A 180 -10.62 21.89 -25.17
N LYS A 181 -9.81 21.03 -24.54
CA LYS A 181 -8.35 21.06 -24.67
C LYS A 181 -7.86 20.73 -26.09
N CYS A 182 -8.54 19.81 -26.79
CA CYS A 182 -8.19 19.45 -28.16
C CYS A 182 -8.92 20.27 -29.22
N GLY A 183 -9.93 21.06 -28.86
CA GLY A 183 -10.82 21.75 -29.80
C GLY A 183 -11.65 20.83 -30.69
N LYS A 184 -11.78 19.54 -30.36
CA LYS A 184 -12.47 18.54 -31.19
C LYS A 184 -13.90 18.33 -30.71
N VAL A 185 -14.85 18.31 -31.65
CA VAL A 185 -16.29 18.17 -31.37
C VAL A 185 -16.84 16.75 -31.59
N ASN A 186 -16.02 15.80 -32.05
CA ASN A 186 -16.38 14.39 -32.18
C ASN A 186 -15.19 13.53 -31.73
N ILE A 187 -15.08 13.33 -30.42
CA ILE A 187 -14.00 12.56 -29.81
C ILE A 187 -14.49 11.19 -29.32
N SER A 188 -13.59 10.20 -29.34
CA SER A 188 -13.81 8.96 -28.60
C SER A 188 -13.62 9.20 -27.11
N GLY A 189 -14.63 8.82 -26.33
CA GLY A 189 -14.59 8.87 -24.88
C GLY A 189 -14.02 7.60 -24.27
N VAL A 190 -13.19 7.72 -23.25
CA VAL A 190 -12.73 6.62 -22.41
C VAL A 190 -13.20 6.88 -20.99
N ALA A 191 -13.78 5.88 -20.32
CA ALA A 191 -14.15 6.01 -18.92
C ALA A 191 -12.86 6.07 -18.07
N GLN A 192 -12.72 7.14 -17.29
CA GLN A 192 -11.64 7.34 -16.33
C GLN A 192 -12.22 7.42 -14.94
N TYR A 193 -11.58 6.72 -13.99
CA TYR A 193 -12.04 6.74 -12.61
C TYR A 193 -11.73 8.09 -11.97
N LEU A 194 -12.76 8.69 -11.36
CA LEU A 194 -12.63 9.88 -10.54
C LEU A 194 -12.73 9.43 -9.09
N LEU A 195 -11.58 9.35 -8.42
CA LEU A 195 -11.58 9.26 -6.98
C LEU A 195 -11.88 10.67 -6.46
N TYR A 196 -13.15 10.95 -6.17
CA TYR A 196 -13.49 12.18 -5.45
C TYR A 196 -12.92 12.07 -4.03
N THR A 197 -11.88 12.84 -3.74
CA THR A 197 -11.58 13.23 -2.35
C THR A 197 -12.53 14.37 -1.96
N GLN A 198 -13.84 14.14 -2.06
CA GLN A 198 -14.82 15.04 -1.45
C GLN A 198 -15.00 14.59 -0.01
N TYR A 199 -14.41 15.35 0.92
CA TYR A 199 -14.63 15.17 2.35
C TYR A 199 -16.00 15.74 2.70
N SER A 200 -17.07 14.96 2.56
CA SER A 200 -18.33 15.23 3.26
C SER A 200 -18.32 14.44 4.55
N VAL A 201 -17.84 15.06 5.63
CA VAL A 201 -18.04 14.55 6.99
C VAL A 201 -19.39 15.06 7.44
N THR A 202 -20.40 14.21 7.39
CA THR A 202 -21.62 14.44 8.17
C THR A 202 -21.29 14.00 9.59
N LEU A 203 -21.15 14.97 10.51
CA LEU A 203 -21.08 14.72 11.95
C LEU A 203 -22.48 14.40 12.49
#